data_AF-A0A815RBL8-F1
#
_entry.id   AF-A0A815RBL8-F1
#
_cell.length_a   1.000
_cell.length_b   1.000
_cell.length_c   1.000
_cell.angle_alpha   90.00
_cell.angle_beta   90.00
_cell.angle_gamma   90.00
#
_symmetry.space_group_name_H-M   'P 1'
#
loop_
_entity.id
_entity.type
_entity.pdbx_description
1 polymer ?
#
loop_
_entity_poly.entity_id
_entity_poly.type
_entity_poly.pdbx_seq_one_letter_code
_entity_poly.pdbx_strand_id
1 'polypeptide(L)'
;MYGGDSPLNLVRADFSSLKHVEDILNETKIYIGQMKYDVRPYYQPVRVNKCMKCFSHEHRTIHCNKPQICIRCGLQHPFTNLGCTNPAKCVNCQGEHSAGHPSCPVVQQKRKLLAERQKINRAELLVRKSQLQRYNTVSDYNDDVPAFSPSLSSVPPVLARGSYAAA
;
A
#
# COMPACT_ATOMS: atom_id res chain seq x y z
N MET A 1 -23.10 -13.39 10.66
CA MET A 1 -24.08 -12.44 10.11
C MET A 1 -23.33 -11.20 9.64
N TYR A 2 -23.02 -11.11 8.35
CA TYR A 2 -22.47 -9.89 7.75
C TYR A 2 -23.14 -9.73 6.39
N GLY A 3 -23.98 -8.72 6.26
CA GLY A 3 -24.80 -8.48 5.08
C GLY A 3 -25.78 -7.36 5.37
N GLY A 4 -25.27 -6.24 5.86
CA GLY A 4 -26.01 -4.98 5.86
C GLY A 4 -25.54 -4.22 4.63
N ASP A 5 -26.36 -4.23 3.59
CA ASP A 5 -26.23 -3.33 2.43
C ASP A 5 -26.44 -1.89 2.92
N SER A 6 -25.40 -1.33 3.52
CA SER A 6 -25.32 0.11 3.70
C SER A 6 -25.12 0.72 2.31
N PRO A 7 -25.85 1.77 1.92
CA PRO A 7 -25.60 2.45 0.66
C PRO A 7 -24.10 2.83 0.60
N LEU A 8 -23.49 2.66 -0.57
CA LEU A 8 -22.10 3.07 -0.79
C LEU A 8 -22.03 4.59 -0.68
N ASN A 9 -21.86 5.11 0.53
CA ASN A 9 -21.83 6.54 0.84
C ASN A 9 -20.57 7.26 0.33
N LEU A 10 -19.73 6.57 -0.45
CA LEU A 10 -18.50 7.12 -0.99
C LEU A 10 -18.17 6.45 -2.34
N VAL A 11 -18.00 7.27 -3.37
CA VAL A 11 -17.55 6.85 -4.69
C VAL A 11 -16.17 7.45 -4.93
N ARG A 12 -15.26 6.66 -5.51
CA ARG A 12 -13.98 7.16 -6.01
C ARG A 12 -14.18 7.62 -7.45
N ALA A 13 -13.89 8.89 -7.72
CA ALA A 13 -13.77 9.43 -9.07
C ALA A 13 -12.29 9.56 -9.43
N ASP A 14 -11.92 9.06 -10.61
CA ASP A 14 -10.60 9.23 -11.19
C ASP A 14 -10.67 10.31 -12.30
N PHE A 15 -9.66 11.18 -12.37
CA PHE A 15 -9.59 12.27 -13.34
C PHE A 15 -8.31 12.17 -14.17
N SER A 16 -8.39 12.58 -15.44
CA SER A 16 -7.25 12.56 -16.37
C SER A 16 -6.29 13.75 -16.19
N SER A 17 -6.75 14.86 -15.62
CA SER A 17 -5.97 16.09 -15.45
C SER A 17 -5.70 16.36 -13.97
N LEU A 18 -4.42 16.51 -13.60
CA LEU A 18 -4.03 16.87 -12.24
C LEU A 18 -4.52 18.27 -11.85
N LYS A 19 -4.56 19.20 -12.80
CA LYS A 19 -5.05 20.56 -12.57
C LYS A 19 -6.52 20.57 -12.12
N HIS A 20 -7.38 19.80 -12.80
CA HIS A 20 -8.78 19.67 -12.39
C HIS A 20 -8.92 19.03 -11.01
N VAL A 21 -8.05 18.07 -10.65
CA VAL A 21 -8.06 17.49 -9.30
C VAL A 21 -7.71 18.56 -8.26
N GLU A 22 -6.69 19.37 -8.50
CA GLU A 22 -6.30 20.45 -7.58
C GLU A 22 -7.43 21.48 -7.41
N ASP A 23 -8.04 21.93 -8.51
CA ASP A 23 -9.15 22.88 -8.49
C ASP A 23 -10.34 22.32 -7.67
N ILE A 24 -10.74 21.06 -7.93
CA ILE A 24 -11.84 20.39 -7.21
C ILE A 24 -11.51 20.21 -5.72
N LEU A 25 -10.27 19.85 -5.38
CA LEU A 25 -9.86 19.69 -4.00
C LEU A 25 -9.80 21.02 -3.25
N ASN A 26 -9.49 22.12 -3.93
CA ASN A 26 -9.55 23.48 -3.36
C ASN A 26 -11.00 23.95 -3.16
N GLU A 27 -11.89 23.66 -4.10
CA GLU A 27 -13.32 23.99 -3.99
C GLU A 27 -14.08 23.06 -3.02
N THR A 28 -13.53 21.88 -2.72
CA THR A 28 -14.10 20.81 -1.87
C THR A 28 -15.44 20.24 -2.35
N LYS A 29 -15.88 20.59 -3.55
CA LYS A 29 -17.19 20.25 -4.12
C LYS A 29 -17.06 19.88 -5.60
N ILE A 30 -17.93 19.00 -6.06
CA ILE A 30 -18.05 18.64 -7.48
C ILE A 30 -19.51 18.64 -7.91
N TYR A 31 -19.75 19.02 -9.15
CA TYR A 31 -21.07 18.99 -9.77
C TYR A 31 -21.14 17.84 -10.78
N ILE A 32 -22.16 16.99 -10.64
CA ILE A 32 -22.46 15.93 -11.60
C ILE A 32 -23.90 16.16 -12.08
N GLY A 33 -24.04 16.63 -13.32
CA GLY A 33 -25.31 17.18 -13.80
C GLY A 33 -25.70 18.41 -12.98
N GLN A 34 -26.92 18.42 -12.45
CA GLN A 34 -27.44 19.50 -11.60
C GLN A 34 -27.22 19.24 -10.09
N MET A 35 -26.59 18.12 -9.73
CA MET A 35 -26.37 17.74 -8.34
C MET A 35 -24.98 18.10 -7.86
N LYS A 36 -24.89 18.48 -6.58
CA LYS A 36 -23.66 18.91 -5.90
C LYS A 36 -23.25 17.89 -4.85
N TYR A 37 -21.97 17.53 -4.84
CA TYR A 37 -21.40 16.54 -3.91
C TYR A 37 -20.18 17.11 -3.21
N ASP A 38 -20.01 16.74 -1.94
CA ASP A 38 -18.79 17.04 -1.20
C ASP A 38 -17.67 16.10 -1.60
N VAL A 39 -16.48 16.67 -1.79
CA VAL A 39 -15.28 15.96 -2.22
C VAL A 39 -14.27 15.98 -1.09
N ARG A 40 -13.55 14.86 -0.95
CA ARG A 40 -12.39 14.75 -0.08
C ARG A 40 -11.26 14.08 -0.86
N PRO A 41 -9.99 14.42 -0.58
CA PRO A 41 -8.86 13.71 -1.15
C PRO A 41 -9.00 12.21 -0.90
N TYR A 42 -8.92 11.41 -1.97
CA TYR A 42 -8.88 9.97 -1.83
C TYR A 42 -7.47 9.53 -1.50
N TYR A 43 -7.30 8.94 -0.32
CA TYR A 43 -6.09 8.22 0.03
C TYR A 43 -6.32 6.75 -0.23
N GLN A 44 -5.57 6.18 -1.18
CA GLN A 44 -5.63 4.74 -1.43
C GLN A 44 -5.42 4.00 -0.10
N PRO A 45 -6.27 3.04 0.26
CA PRO A 45 -6.20 2.39 1.56
C PRO A 45 -4.91 1.56 1.63
N VAL A 46 -3.90 2.16 2.25
CA VAL A 46 -2.62 1.50 2.47
C VAL A 46 -2.79 0.52 3.63
N ARG A 47 -2.73 -0.77 3.30
CA ARG A 47 -2.77 -1.83 4.30
C ARG A 47 -1.42 -1.90 4.99
N VAL A 48 -1.42 -1.64 6.30
CA VAL A 48 -0.25 -1.87 7.15
C VAL A 48 -0.19 -3.35 7.46
N ASN A 49 0.80 -4.03 6.87
CA ASN A 49 1.01 -5.44 7.14
C ASN A 49 1.36 -5.66 8.61
N LYS A 50 0.86 -6.76 9.17
CA LYS A 50 1.22 -7.25 10.51
C LYS A 50 1.49 -8.75 10.42
N CYS A 51 2.35 -9.24 11.29
CA CYS A 51 2.55 -10.67 11.46
C CYS A 51 1.25 -11.32 11.97
N MET A 52 0.87 -12.47 11.41
CA MET A 52 -0.35 -13.18 11.84
C MET A 52 -0.18 -13.94 13.16
N LYS A 53 1.07 -14.16 13.62
CA LYS A 53 1.38 -14.84 14.88
C LYS A 53 1.46 -13.87 16.07
N CYS A 54 2.31 -12.85 15.94
CA CYS A 54 2.63 -11.92 17.02
C CYS A 54 2.08 -10.50 16.81
N PHE A 55 1.40 -10.22 15.70
CA PHE A 55 0.81 -8.91 15.37
C PHE A 55 1.76 -7.71 15.35
N SER A 56 3.07 -7.92 15.42
CA SER A 56 4.08 -6.89 15.14
C SER A 56 4.01 -6.47 13.68
N HIS A 57 4.27 -5.19 13.43
CA HIS A 57 4.37 -4.62 12.09
C HIS A 57 5.79 -4.67 11.51
N GLU A 58 6.77 -5.26 12.19
CA GLU A 58 8.19 -5.17 11.83
C GLU A 58 8.63 -6.24 10.83
N HIS A 59 7.94 -7.38 10.79
CA HIS A 59 8.32 -8.52 9.96
C HIS A 59 7.09 -9.18 9.33
N ARG A 60 7.34 -9.97 8.29
CA ARG A 60 6.33 -10.86 7.68
C ARG A 60 6.20 -12.12 8.51
N THR A 61 5.01 -12.72 8.50
CA THR A 61 4.70 -13.96 9.26
C THR A 61 5.70 -15.09 9.03
N ILE A 62 6.25 -15.20 7.82
CA ILE A 62 7.23 -16.23 7.44
C ILE A 62 8.53 -16.12 8.25
N HIS A 63 8.93 -14.91 8.65
CA HIS A 63 10.15 -14.65 9.42
C HIS A 63 9.86 -14.53 10.93
N CYS A 64 8.68 -14.98 11.39
CA CYS A 64 8.29 -14.86 12.79
C CYS A 64 8.69 -16.12 13.57
N ASN A 65 9.58 -15.91 14.54
CA ASN A 65 10.01 -16.93 15.50
C ASN A 65 9.29 -16.82 16.85
N LYS A 66 8.37 -15.85 17.01
CA LYS A 66 7.58 -15.65 18.23
C LYS A 66 6.37 -16.61 18.27
N PRO A 67 5.92 -17.02 19.47
CA PRO A 67 4.70 -17.81 19.61
C PRO A 67 3.48 -17.03 19.15
N GLN A 68 2.39 -17.75 18.87
CA GLN A 68 1.12 -17.12 18.58
C GLN A 68 0.52 -16.51 19.86
N ILE A 69 0.05 -15.28 19.77
CA ILE A 69 -0.58 -14.56 20.88
C ILE A 69 -2.02 -14.17 20.52
N CYS A 70 -2.75 -13.65 21.50
CA CYS A 70 -4.08 -13.11 21.33
C CYS A 70 -4.05 -11.70 20.71
N ILE A 71 -4.88 -11.45 19.68
CA ILE A 71 -4.95 -10.13 19.04
C ILE A 71 -5.52 -9.03 19.97
N ARG A 72 -6.36 -9.43 20.93
CA ARG A 72 -7.00 -8.52 21.89
C ARG A 72 -6.02 -8.10 22.97
N CYS A 73 -5.46 -9.05 23.72
CA CYS A 73 -4.65 -8.74 24.92
C CYS A 73 -3.14 -8.92 24.75
N GLY A 74 -2.67 -9.47 23.63
CA GLY A 74 -1.23 -9.68 23.37
C GLY A 74 -0.57 -10.81 24.17
N LEU A 75 -1.34 -11.59 24.95
CA LEU A 75 -0.86 -12.72 25.74
C LEU A 75 -1.02 -14.05 25.00
N GLN A 76 -0.22 -15.04 25.36
CA GLN A 76 -0.33 -16.42 24.87
C GLN A 76 -1.32 -17.20 25.74
N HIS A 77 -2.40 -17.70 25.13
CA HIS A 77 -3.39 -18.55 25.80
C HIS A 77 -4.01 -19.55 24.80
N PRO A 78 -4.69 -20.62 25.26
CA PRO A 78 -5.34 -21.61 24.40
C PRO A 78 -6.29 -20.96 23.40
N PHE A 79 -6.44 -21.57 22.22
CA PHE A 79 -7.13 -21.05 21.03
C PHE A 79 -8.66 -20.99 21.16
N THR A 80 -9.21 -20.82 22.36
CA THR A 80 -10.62 -20.53 22.58
C THR A 80 -10.85 -19.02 22.42
N ASN A 81 -10.67 -18.53 21.19
CA ASN A 81 -10.90 -17.11 20.81
C ASN A 81 -12.38 -16.66 20.91
N LEU A 82 -13.26 -17.46 21.53
CA LEU A 82 -14.68 -17.13 21.69
C LEU A 82 -14.97 -16.12 22.82
N GLY A 83 -13.97 -15.73 23.62
CA GLY A 83 -14.21 -14.76 24.68
C GLY A 83 -12.97 -14.38 25.47
N CYS A 84 -11.95 -13.82 24.82
CA CYS A 84 -10.88 -13.18 25.56
C CYS A 84 -11.48 -12.01 26.38
N THR A 85 -11.53 -12.17 27.70
CA THR A 85 -12.05 -11.20 28.68
C THR A 85 -10.99 -10.21 29.15
N ASN A 86 -9.71 -10.51 28.88
CA ASN A 86 -8.61 -9.61 29.22
C ASN A 86 -8.77 -8.24 28.55
N PRO A 87 -8.29 -7.17 29.21
CA PRO A 87 -8.30 -5.83 28.63
C PRO A 87 -7.52 -5.82 27.31
N ALA A 88 -8.02 -5.04 26.35
CA ALA A 88 -7.34 -4.92 25.07
C ALA A 88 -6.00 -4.21 25.27
N LYS A 89 -4.93 -4.77 24.71
CA LYS A 89 -3.59 -4.21 24.81
C LYS A 89 -2.86 -4.37 23.49
N CYS A 90 -2.45 -3.25 22.91
CA CYS A 90 -1.77 -3.24 21.64
C CYS A 90 -0.30 -3.63 21.84
N VAL A 91 0.16 -4.68 21.15
CA VAL A 91 1.57 -5.10 21.26
C VAL A 91 2.58 -4.11 20.67
N ASN A 92 2.10 -3.15 19.86
CA ASN A 92 2.96 -2.19 19.15
C ASN A 92 3.09 -0.85 19.88
N CYS A 93 2.02 -0.34 20.50
CA CYS A 93 2.03 0.94 21.22
C CYS A 93 1.64 0.83 22.70
N GLN A 94 1.30 -0.36 23.17
CA GLN A 94 0.87 -0.67 24.54
C GLN A 94 -0.44 0.00 24.99
N GLY A 95 -1.18 0.67 24.09
CA GLY A 95 -2.46 1.30 24.38
C GLY A 95 -3.65 0.33 24.47
N GLU A 96 -4.78 0.85 24.93
CA GLU A 96 -6.03 0.13 25.23
C GLU A 96 -6.85 -0.23 23.97
N HIS A 97 -6.24 -0.96 23.03
CA HIS A 97 -6.88 -1.43 21.81
C HIS A 97 -6.15 -2.65 21.24
N SER A 98 -6.78 -3.36 20.31
CA SER A 98 -6.18 -4.53 19.65
C SER A 98 -5.08 -4.15 18.66
N ALA A 99 -4.17 -5.09 18.40
CA ALA A 99 -3.08 -4.85 17.45
C ALA A 99 -3.60 -4.63 16.02
N GLY A 100 -3.34 -3.43 15.47
CA GLY A 100 -3.82 -3.02 14.14
C GLY A 100 -5.05 -2.11 14.15
N HIS A 101 -5.53 -1.69 15.32
CA HIS A 101 -6.63 -0.73 15.42
C HIS A 101 -6.31 0.60 14.69
N PRO A 102 -7.27 1.26 14.00
CA PRO A 102 -7.01 2.50 13.25
C PRO A 102 -6.50 3.68 14.10
N SER A 103 -6.84 3.72 15.39
CA SER A 103 -6.36 4.75 16.32
C SER A 103 -4.93 4.53 16.81
N CYS A 104 -4.31 3.38 16.50
CA CYS A 104 -2.94 3.09 16.95
C CYS A 104 -1.93 4.04 16.30
N PRO A 105 -1.11 4.78 17.08
CA PRO A 105 -0.14 5.74 16.54
C PRO A 105 0.90 5.05 15.63
N VAL A 106 1.33 3.83 15.97
CA VAL A 106 2.27 3.04 15.15
C VAL A 106 1.64 2.67 13.80
N VAL A 107 0.35 2.33 13.79
CA VAL A 107 -0.38 2.01 12.54
C VAL A 107 -0.53 3.27 11.70
N GLN A 108 -0.88 4.40 12.30
CA GLN A 108 -1.02 5.67 11.59
C GLN A 108 0.30 6.12 10.96
N GLN A 109 1.40 6.06 11.71
CA GLN A 109 2.72 6.42 11.21
C GLN A 109 3.16 5.50 10.06
N LYS A 110 3.05 4.18 10.22
CA LYS A 110 3.37 3.24 9.14
C LYS A 110 2.50 3.44 7.91
N ARG A 111 1.22 3.75 8.09
CA ARG A 111 0.30 4.05 6.98
C ARG A 111 0.76 5.29 6.19
N LYS A 112 1.18 6.36 6.88
CA LYS A 112 1.73 7.56 6.24
C LYS A 112 2.98 7.24 5.41
N LEU A 113 3.96 6.56 6.02
CA LEU A 113 5.21 6.18 5.34
C LEU A 113 4.97 5.28 4.12
N LEU A 114 4.08 4.30 4.25
CA LEU A 114 3.76 3.41 3.13
C LEU A 114 2.99 4.15 2.02
N ALA A 115 2.14 5.12 2.36
CA ALA A 115 1.47 5.96 1.38
C ALA A 115 2.45 6.84 0.60
N GLU A 116 3.43 7.45 1.27
CA GLU A 116 4.50 8.21 0.63
C GLU A 116 5.34 7.33 -0.30
N ARG A 117 5.77 6.16 0.18
CA ARG A 117 6.49 5.18 -0.65
C ARG A 117 5.69 4.76 -1.87
N GLN A 118 4.38 4.57 -1.73
CA GLN A 118 3.52 4.21 -2.86
C GLN A 118 3.44 5.32 -3.92
N LYS A 119 3.41 6.59 -3.51
CA LYS A 119 3.47 7.74 -4.43
C LYS A 119 4.78 7.76 -5.22
N ILE A 120 5.92 7.59 -4.53
CA ILE A 120 7.25 7.54 -5.15
C ILE A 120 7.33 6.39 -6.15
N ASN A 121 6.98 5.16 -5.73
CA ASN A 121 7.00 3.99 -6.61
C ASN A 121 6.11 4.19 -7.85
N ARG A 122 4.94 4.82 -7.71
CA ARG A 122 4.06 5.12 -8.84
C ARG A 122 4.72 6.11 -9.80
N ALA A 123 5.36 7.16 -9.30
CA ALA A 123 6.07 8.13 -10.11
C ALA A 123 7.24 7.47 -10.88
N GLU A 124 8.05 6.66 -10.18
CA GLU A 124 9.14 5.89 -10.80
C GLU A 124 8.65 4.94 -11.90
N LEU A 125 7.54 4.24 -11.66
CA LEU A 125 6.93 3.36 -12.66
C LEU A 125 6.45 4.12 -13.89
N LEU A 126 5.89 5.32 -13.73
CA LEU A 126 5.46 6.16 -14.86
C LEU A 126 6.66 6.65 -15.69
N VAL A 127 7.73 7.11 -15.02
CA VAL A 127 8.98 7.50 -15.70
C VAL A 127 9.55 6.32 -16.48
N ARG A 128 9.67 5.15 -15.85
CA ARG A 128 10.17 3.95 -16.51
C ARG A 128 9.32 3.54 -17.72
N LYS A 129 8.00 3.59 -17.62
CA LYS A 129 7.10 3.32 -18.75
C LYS A 129 7.30 4.31 -19.90
N SER A 130 7.46 5.60 -19.60
CA SER A 130 7.73 6.62 -20.61
C SER A 130 9.07 6.41 -21.33
N GLN A 131 10.10 5.96 -20.60
CA GLN A 131 11.42 5.63 -21.16
C GLN A 131 11.35 4.39 -22.07
N LEU A 132 10.63 3.35 -21.66
CA LEU A 132 10.41 2.15 -22.49
C LEU A 132 9.62 2.47 -23.75
N GLN A 133 8.60 3.34 -23.67
CA GLN A 133 7.85 3.80 -24.84
C GLN A 133 8.78 4.54 -25.83
N ARG A 134 9.61 5.46 -25.33
CA ARG A 134 10.61 6.15 -26.17
C ARG A 134 11.58 5.18 -26.84
N TYR A 135 12.07 4.17 -26.11
CA TYR A 135 12.94 3.14 -26.67
C TYR A 135 12.24 2.37 -27.81
N ASN A 136 11.00 1.91 -27.59
CA ASN A 136 10.24 1.16 -28.59
C ASN A 136 9.88 2.00 -29.82
N THR A 137 9.60 3.31 -29.68
CA THR A 137 9.34 4.18 -30.83
C THR A 137 10.59 4.47 -31.67
N VAL A 138 11.79 4.34 -31.08
CA VAL A 138 13.06 4.52 -31.79
C VAL A 138 13.47 3.23 -32.53
N SER A 139 13.04 2.06 -32.07
CA SER A 139 13.32 0.78 -32.75
C SER A 139 12.45 0.52 -33.99
N ASP A 140 11.29 1.16 -34.12
CA ASP A 140 10.40 1.01 -35.28
C ASP A 140 10.79 1.91 -36.47
N TYR A 141 11.82 2.74 -36.35
CA TYR A 141 12.16 3.77 -37.35
C TYR A 141 13.57 3.70 -37.94
N ASN A 142 14.27 2.56 -37.91
CA ASN A 142 15.54 2.40 -38.64
C ASN A 142 15.75 0.98 -39.18
N ASP A 143 15.47 0.80 -40.48
CA ASP A 143 16.11 -0.23 -41.29
C ASP A 143 17.49 0.21 -41.84
N ASP A 144 17.97 1.44 -41.60
CA ASP A 144 19.20 1.96 -42.23
C ASP A 144 20.11 2.86 -41.35
N VAL A 145 20.33 2.55 -40.06
CA VAL A 145 21.35 3.29 -39.26
C VAL A 145 22.36 2.32 -38.62
N PRO A 146 23.69 2.58 -38.73
CA PRO A 146 24.71 1.68 -38.21
C PRO A 146 24.55 1.50 -36.71
N ALA A 147 24.63 0.25 -36.27
CA ALA A 147 24.50 -0.17 -34.87
C ALA A 147 25.36 0.71 -33.94
N PHE A 148 24.73 1.65 -33.23
CA PHE A 148 25.30 2.16 -32.00
C PHE A 148 25.17 1.06 -30.96
N SER A 149 26.26 0.34 -30.71
CA SER A 149 26.38 -0.60 -29.61
C SER A 149 26.36 0.20 -28.29
N PRO A 150 25.31 0.09 -27.46
CA PRO A 150 25.35 0.69 -26.14
C PRO A 150 26.32 -0.15 -25.29
N SER A 151 27.38 0.48 -24.80
CA SER A 151 28.25 -0.14 -23.79
C SER A 151 27.41 -0.53 -22.57
N LEU A 152 27.51 -1.80 -22.17
CA LEU A 152 26.80 -2.48 -21.08
C LEU A 152 27.02 -1.91 -19.65
N SER A 153 27.50 -0.67 -19.51
CA SER A 153 27.96 -0.13 -18.21
C SER A 153 26.90 0.62 -17.39
N SER A 154 25.66 0.83 -17.88
CA SER A 154 24.66 1.66 -17.17
C SER A 154 23.36 0.97 -16.79
N VAL A 155 23.21 -0.34 -17.05
CA VAL A 155 22.10 -1.11 -16.50
C VAL A 155 22.52 -1.63 -15.11
N PRO A 156 21.94 -1.14 -14.00
CA PRO A 156 22.22 -1.75 -12.71
C PRO A 156 21.73 -3.21 -12.74
N PRO A 157 22.54 -4.18 -12.26
CA PRO A 157 22.19 -5.58 -12.36
C PRO A 157 20.87 -5.85 -11.64
N VAL A 158 19.99 -6.57 -12.33
CA VAL A 158 18.84 -7.22 -11.69
C VAL A 158 19.42 -8.19 -10.69
N LEU A 159 19.35 -7.88 -9.39
CA LEU A 159 19.67 -8.84 -8.34
C LEU A 159 18.70 -10.01 -8.48
N ALA A 160 19.18 -11.08 -9.12
CA ALA A 160 18.53 -12.36 -9.15
C ALA A 160 18.29 -12.79 -7.69
N ARG A 161 17.04 -13.00 -7.33
CA ARG A 161 16.71 -13.66 -6.06
C ARG A 161 17.20 -15.09 -6.18
N GLY A 162 18.29 -15.39 -5.47
CA GLY A 162 18.87 -16.72 -5.41
C GLY A 162 17.83 -17.76 -4.99
N SER A 163 17.75 -18.81 -5.80
CA SER A 163 17.30 -20.15 -5.42
C SER A 163 18.32 -20.73 -4.44
N TYR A 164 17.89 -21.08 -3.22
CA TYR A 164 18.68 -21.93 -2.34
C TYR A 164 18.26 -23.39 -2.55
N ALA A 165 19.25 -24.22 -2.87
CA ALA A 165 19.18 -25.67 -2.78
C ALA A 165 19.11 -26.09 -1.31
N ALA A 166 18.30 -27.11 -1.02
CA ALA A 166 18.31 -27.80 0.26
C ALA A 166 19.41 -28.86 0.26
N ALA A 167 20.21 -28.88 1.32
CA ALA A 167 20.93 -30.05 1.83
C ALA A 167 20.46 -30.25 3.27
#